data_AF-A0A838JKX7-F1
#
_entry.id   AF-A0A838JKX7-F1
#
_cell.length_a   1.000
_cell.length_b   1.000
_cell.length_c   1.000
_cell.angle_alpha   90.00
_cell.angle_beta   90.00
_cell.angle_gamma   90.00
#
_symmetry.space_group_name_H-M   'P 1'
#
loop_
_entity.id
_entity.type
_entity.pdbx_description
1 polymer ?
#
loop_
_entity_poly.entity_id
_entity_poly.type
_entity_poly.pdbx_seq_one_letter_code
_entity_poly.pdbx_strand_id
1 'polypeptide(L)'
;EDIRNEILLTRIREREVDNNIVVTEAEVEAELAQQSTREKQESEYRLQHILVLVPDQATPQQIEAKKVRVELAAQAIARGADFGQVAATYSESADGLSGGNLGWRTASRLPSLFVESLAAMKTGEVSPILKSSNGFHLFKLLETRNKAGAQIVPQTHVRHILLRQREGMADAELRQRLQVLKTRVDSGTDFGELARLQSEDGSAPNGGDLGWISAGETVPEFEQAMSELKPGEVSNPVQTPFGWHLIQVMERREGELAGDKQKLAVRQALRARKSDEAFQDWLRQIRDRAFVEDRLEEK
;
A
#
# COMPACT_ATOMS: atom_id res chain seq x y z
N GLU A 1 14.23 -33.82 -23.71
CA GLU A 1 14.61 -32.74 -24.65
C GLU A 1 13.74 -31.50 -24.42
N ASP A 2 12.44 -31.71 -24.19
CA ASP A 2 11.44 -30.66 -23.95
C ASP A 2 11.76 -29.66 -22.84
N ILE A 3 12.21 -30.13 -21.66
CA ILE A 3 12.55 -29.24 -20.53
C ILE A 3 13.68 -28.26 -20.90
N ARG A 4 14.66 -28.69 -21.70
CA ARG A 4 15.76 -27.82 -22.16
C ARG A 4 15.23 -26.73 -23.10
N ASN A 5 14.29 -27.09 -23.99
CA ASN A 5 13.70 -26.16 -24.94
C ASN A 5 12.78 -25.15 -24.24
N GLU A 6 12.00 -25.58 -23.25
CA GLU A 6 11.20 -24.69 -22.40
C GLU A 6 12.08 -23.67 -21.66
N ILE A 7 13.17 -24.13 -21.02
CA ILE A 7 14.12 -23.23 -20.33
C ILE A 7 14.77 -22.24 -21.30
N LEU A 8 15.11 -22.66 -22.52
CA LEU A 8 15.66 -21.79 -23.56
C LEU A 8 14.66 -20.72 -23.99
N LEU A 9 13.41 -21.09 -24.24
CA LEU A 9 12.34 -20.16 -24.61
C LEU A 9 12.06 -19.16 -23.49
N THR A 10 12.02 -19.61 -22.23
CA THR A 10 11.86 -18.73 -21.06
C THR A 10 13.01 -17.72 -20.98
N ARG A 11 14.27 -18.15 -21.15
CA ARG A 11 15.41 -17.22 -21.13
C ARG A 11 15.39 -16.20 -22.26
N ILE A 12 14.93 -16.60 -23.45
CA ILE A 12 14.80 -15.67 -24.58
C ILE A 12 13.70 -14.65 -24.28
N ARG A 13 12.55 -15.09 -23.75
CA ARG A 13 11.48 -14.18 -23.30
C ARG A 13 11.99 -13.20 -22.24
N GLU A 14 12.67 -13.69 -21.20
CA GLU A 14 13.22 -12.85 -20.13
C GLU A 14 14.16 -11.78 -20.70
N ARG A 15 15.04 -12.18 -21.62
CA ARG A 15 16.05 -11.31 -22.21
C ARG A 15 15.47 -10.28 -23.17
N GLU A 16 14.62 -10.71 -24.10
CA GLU A 16 14.15 -9.86 -25.21
C GLU A 16 12.91 -9.05 -24.82
N VAL A 17 12.13 -9.51 -23.83
CA VAL A 17 10.89 -8.88 -23.40
C VAL A 17 10.99 -8.37 -21.97
N ASP A 18 11.17 -9.25 -20.98
CA ASP A 18 10.95 -8.89 -19.57
C ASP A 18 11.96 -7.88 -19.03
N ASN A 19 13.20 -7.90 -19.53
CA ASN A 19 14.25 -6.93 -19.19
C ASN A 19 13.98 -5.52 -19.71
N ASN A 20 13.18 -5.39 -20.77
CA ASN A 20 12.84 -4.10 -21.37
C ASN A 20 11.57 -3.48 -20.76
N ILE A 21 10.86 -4.22 -19.89
CA ILE A 21 9.66 -3.72 -19.22
C ILE A 21 10.02 -2.72 -18.11
N VAL A 22 9.55 -1.48 -18.29
CA VAL A 22 9.62 -0.42 -17.28
C VAL A 22 8.22 -0.11 -16.77
N VAL A 23 8.04 -0.19 -15.44
CA VAL A 23 6.86 0.29 -14.74
C VAL A 23 7.25 1.59 -14.04
N THR A 24 6.53 2.66 -14.33
CA THR A 24 6.82 3.98 -13.76
C THR A 24 6.09 4.19 -12.43
N GLU A 25 6.61 5.06 -11.58
CA GLU A 25 5.93 5.42 -10.31
C GLU A 25 4.54 6.01 -10.56
N ALA A 26 4.38 6.83 -11.60
CA ALA A 26 3.09 7.42 -11.97
C ALA A 26 2.02 6.36 -12.29
N GLU A 27 2.40 5.25 -12.94
CA GLU A 27 1.48 4.14 -13.24
C GLU A 27 1.07 3.40 -11.96
N VAL A 28 2.02 3.18 -11.05
CA VAL A 28 1.74 2.55 -9.75
C VAL A 28 0.80 3.43 -8.92
N GLU A 29 1.06 4.74 -8.87
CA GLU A 29 0.23 5.71 -8.17
C GLU A 29 -1.18 5.81 -8.75
N ALA A 30 -1.32 5.80 -10.08
CA ALA A 30 -2.62 5.82 -10.74
C ALA A 30 -3.48 4.58 -10.41
N GLU A 31 -2.89 3.38 -10.48
CA GLU A 31 -3.58 2.13 -10.16
C GLU A 31 -3.96 2.07 -8.67
N LEU A 32 -3.07 2.51 -7.77
CA LEU A 32 -3.36 2.61 -6.33
C LEU A 32 -4.47 3.61 -6.03
N ALA A 33 -4.49 4.77 -6.70
CA ALA A 33 -5.55 5.75 -6.54
C ALA A 33 -6.91 5.18 -6.99
N GLN A 34 -6.91 4.40 -8.08
CA GLN A 34 -8.11 3.72 -8.56
C GLN A 34 -8.59 2.63 -7.59
N GLN A 35 -7.68 1.80 -7.06
CA GLN A 35 -7.99 0.78 -6.05
C GLN A 35 -8.49 1.41 -4.75
N SER A 36 -7.81 2.44 -4.23
CA SER A 36 -8.23 3.15 -3.02
C SER A 36 -9.60 3.80 -3.19
N THR A 37 -9.89 4.34 -4.37
CA THR A 37 -11.23 4.88 -4.68
C THR A 37 -12.30 3.80 -4.62
N ARG A 38 -12.00 2.60 -5.15
CA ARG A 38 -12.91 1.45 -5.12
C ARG A 38 -13.10 0.92 -3.69
N GLU A 39 -12.04 0.75 -2.93
CA GLU A 39 -12.08 0.32 -1.52
C GLU A 39 -12.86 1.32 -0.65
N LYS A 40 -12.68 2.62 -0.87
CA LYS A 40 -13.46 3.66 -0.20
C LYS A 40 -14.95 3.58 -0.55
N GLN A 41 -15.30 3.18 -1.78
CA GLN A 41 -16.69 2.98 -2.19
C GLN A 41 -17.31 1.69 -1.62
N GLU A 42 -16.48 0.65 -1.43
CA GLU A 42 -16.86 -0.65 -0.87
C GLU A 42 -16.79 -0.69 0.67
N SER A 43 -16.20 0.34 1.30
CA SER A 43 -16.14 0.49 2.76
C SER A 43 -17.55 0.51 3.35
N GLU A 44 -17.76 -0.30 4.40
CA GLU A 44 -19.03 -0.35 5.10
C GLU A 44 -18.90 0.26 6.50
N TYR A 45 -19.94 1.00 6.88
CA TYR A 45 -20.06 1.64 8.17
C TYR A 45 -21.32 1.16 8.85
N ARG A 46 -21.22 0.91 10.16
CA ARG A 46 -22.38 0.73 11.04
C ARG A 46 -22.50 1.97 11.91
N LEU A 47 -23.65 2.63 11.86
CA LEU A 47 -23.83 3.93 12.52
C LEU A 47 -25.20 4.06 13.19
N GLN A 48 -25.22 4.89 14.23
CA GLN A 48 -26.46 5.48 14.74
C GLN A 48 -26.57 6.93 14.27
N HIS A 49 -27.78 7.42 14.03
CA HIS A 49 -28.06 8.70 13.42
C HIS A 49 -29.19 9.45 14.16
N ILE A 50 -29.01 10.76 14.27
CA ILE A 50 -30.03 11.71 14.73
C ILE A 50 -30.20 12.74 13.63
N LEU A 51 -31.45 12.94 13.22
CA LEU A 51 -31.86 13.97 12.27
C LEU A 51 -32.76 14.97 12.97
N VAL A 52 -32.43 16.25 12.92
CA VAL A 52 -33.35 17.33 13.26
C VAL A 52 -33.75 18.01 11.96
N LEU A 53 -34.99 17.78 11.50
CA LEU A 53 -35.46 18.24 10.20
C LEU A 53 -35.62 19.76 10.18
N VAL A 54 -35.11 20.38 9.12
CA VAL A 54 -35.35 21.79 8.81
C VAL A 54 -36.22 21.82 7.55
N PRO A 55 -37.49 22.26 7.66
CA PRO A 55 -38.37 22.40 6.49
C PRO A 55 -37.83 23.40 5.47
N ASP A 56 -38.11 23.18 4.18
CA ASP A 56 -37.62 24.03 3.08
C ASP A 56 -38.00 25.51 3.20
N GLN A 57 -39.12 25.80 3.87
CA GLN A 57 -39.63 27.17 4.10
C GLN A 57 -39.43 27.65 5.55
N ALA A 58 -38.47 27.07 6.27
CA ALA A 58 -38.22 27.44 7.66
C ALA A 58 -37.76 28.90 7.81
N THR A 59 -38.38 29.63 8.74
CA THR A 59 -37.94 30.98 9.10
C THR A 59 -36.60 30.93 9.84
N PRO A 60 -35.83 32.04 9.89
CA PRO A 60 -34.57 32.09 10.65
C PRO A 60 -34.73 31.65 12.11
N GLN A 61 -35.85 32.01 12.73
CA GLN A 61 -36.16 31.62 14.11
C GLN A 61 -36.41 30.11 14.24
N GLN A 62 -37.07 29.49 13.26
CA GLN A 62 -37.27 28.03 13.23
C GLN A 62 -35.95 27.30 13.01
N ILE A 63 -35.09 27.80 12.12
CA ILE A 63 -33.75 27.22 11.89
C ILE A 63 -32.93 27.28 13.17
N GLU A 64 -32.93 28.41 13.89
CA GLU A 64 -32.20 28.54 15.15
C GLU A 64 -32.75 27.60 16.22
N ALA A 65 -34.08 27.46 16.34
CA ALA A 65 -34.68 26.50 17.26
C ALA A 65 -34.27 25.05 16.96
N LYS A 66 -34.19 24.68 15.67
CA LYS A 66 -33.72 23.36 15.23
C LYS A 66 -32.23 23.16 15.50
N LYS A 67 -31.42 24.21 15.34
CA LYS A 67 -29.99 24.21 15.68
C LYS A 67 -29.79 23.99 17.18
N VAL A 68 -30.47 24.76 18.03
CA VAL A 68 -30.43 24.57 19.49
C VAL A 68 -30.85 23.16 19.88
N ARG A 69 -31.87 22.59 19.21
CA ARG A 69 -32.31 21.22 19.46
C ARG A 69 -31.22 20.18 19.20
N VAL A 70 -30.48 20.27 18.09
CA VAL A 70 -29.39 19.32 17.81
C VAL A 70 -28.18 19.56 18.72
N GLU A 71 -27.93 20.81 19.13
CA GLU A 71 -26.88 21.13 20.11
C GLU A 71 -27.17 20.51 21.48
N LEU A 72 -28.43 20.53 21.92
CA LEU A 72 -28.85 19.85 23.16
C LEU A 72 -28.64 18.33 23.08
N ALA A 73 -28.96 17.72 21.93
CA ALA A 73 -28.70 16.30 21.70
C ALA A 73 -27.20 15.98 21.78
N ALA A 74 -26.36 16.77 21.09
CA ALA A 74 -24.91 16.62 21.11
C ALA A 74 -24.34 16.78 22.53
N GLN A 75 -24.81 17.77 23.30
CA GLN A 75 -24.40 17.97 24.69
C GLN A 75 -24.82 16.82 25.61
N ALA A 76 -26.02 16.25 25.42
CA ALA A 76 -26.45 15.09 26.20
C ALA A 76 -25.53 13.89 25.96
N ILE A 77 -25.19 13.62 24.70
CA ILE A 77 -24.26 12.55 24.31
C ILE A 77 -22.85 12.82 24.86
N ALA A 78 -22.36 14.06 24.79
CA ALA A 78 -21.07 14.45 25.34
C ALA A 78 -20.99 14.26 26.86
N ARG A 79 -22.11 14.40 27.58
CA ARG A 79 -22.22 14.09 29.03
C ARG A 79 -22.35 12.60 29.34
N GLY A 80 -22.28 11.73 28.33
CA GLY A 80 -22.32 10.28 28.49
C GLY A 80 -23.72 9.65 28.40
N ALA A 81 -24.74 10.38 27.94
CA ALA A 81 -26.04 9.79 27.67
C ALA A 81 -25.95 8.75 26.53
N ASP A 82 -26.76 7.69 26.63
CA ASP A 82 -26.83 6.69 25.56
C ASP A 82 -27.36 7.31 24.26
N PHE A 83 -26.66 7.07 23.15
CA PHE A 83 -26.99 7.66 21.86
C PHE A 83 -28.38 7.24 21.38
N GLY A 84 -28.78 5.99 21.62
CA GLY A 84 -30.09 5.48 21.21
C GLY A 84 -31.24 6.17 21.94
N GLN A 85 -31.09 6.41 23.24
CA GLN A 85 -32.08 7.16 24.02
C GLN A 85 -32.19 8.63 23.58
N VAL A 86 -31.05 9.27 23.30
CA VAL A 86 -31.02 10.63 22.76
C VAL A 86 -31.66 10.65 21.37
N ALA A 87 -31.39 9.67 20.52
CA ALA A 87 -32.02 9.56 19.20
C ALA A 87 -33.54 9.43 19.30
N ALA A 88 -34.06 8.60 20.22
CA ALA A 88 -35.50 8.46 20.44
C ALA A 88 -36.18 9.76 20.90
N THR A 89 -35.44 10.67 21.54
CA THR A 89 -35.96 11.92 22.07
C THR A 89 -35.84 13.09 21.09
N TYR A 90 -34.69 13.17 20.40
CA TYR A 90 -34.32 14.34 19.61
C TYR A 90 -34.48 14.12 18.10
N SER A 91 -34.37 12.89 17.61
CA SER A 91 -34.44 12.60 16.18
C SER A 91 -35.87 12.69 15.66
N GLU A 92 -36.01 13.26 14.48
CA GLU A 92 -37.24 13.41 13.70
C GLU A 92 -37.25 12.46 12.49
N SER A 93 -36.31 11.53 12.42
CA SER A 93 -36.25 10.44 11.44
C SER A 93 -36.94 9.17 11.94
N ALA A 94 -37.38 8.31 11.00
CA ALA A 94 -38.10 7.08 11.30
C ALA A 94 -37.31 6.09 12.18
N ASP A 95 -35.98 6.11 12.08
CA ASP A 95 -35.07 5.28 12.86
C ASP A 95 -34.83 5.81 14.28
N GLY A 96 -35.29 7.02 14.63
CA GLY A 96 -35.14 7.60 15.96
C GLY A 96 -35.66 6.70 17.09
N LEU A 97 -36.85 6.11 16.91
CA LEU A 97 -37.45 5.18 17.87
C LEU A 97 -36.67 3.86 18.00
N SER A 98 -35.89 3.50 16.99
CA SER A 98 -35.00 2.34 16.96
C SER A 98 -33.57 2.72 17.38
N GLY A 99 -33.43 3.75 18.20
CA GLY A 99 -32.15 4.25 18.70
C GLY A 99 -31.26 4.86 17.61
N GLY A 100 -31.86 5.37 16.53
CA GLY A 100 -31.16 5.94 15.39
C GLY A 100 -30.40 4.91 14.55
N ASN A 101 -30.64 3.61 14.73
CA ASN A 101 -29.79 2.59 14.15
C ASN A 101 -30.03 2.44 12.65
N LEU A 102 -29.03 2.81 11.84
CA LEU A 102 -29.10 2.64 10.40
C LEU A 102 -28.63 1.26 9.94
N GLY A 103 -28.01 0.46 10.80
CA GLY A 103 -27.37 -0.80 10.42
C GLY A 103 -26.15 -0.57 9.50
N TRP A 104 -25.77 -1.58 8.74
CA TRP A 104 -24.67 -1.49 7.79
C TRP A 104 -25.05 -0.69 6.55
N ARG A 105 -24.19 0.25 6.16
CA ARG A 105 -24.31 1.06 4.95
C ARG A 105 -22.96 1.12 4.25
N THR A 106 -22.96 0.90 2.95
CA THR A 106 -21.80 1.16 2.09
C THR A 106 -21.60 2.67 1.95
N ALA A 107 -20.34 3.12 1.84
CA ALA A 107 -20.02 4.53 1.59
C ALA A 107 -20.77 5.09 0.37
N SER A 108 -20.92 4.28 -0.69
CA SER A 108 -21.66 4.65 -1.91
C SER A 108 -23.15 4.97 -1.69
N ARG A 109 -23.74 4.52 -0.57
CA ARG A 109 -25.14 4.77 -0.20
C ARG A 109 -25.31 5.90 0.80
N LEU A 110 -24.21 6.51 1.26
CA LEU A 110 -24.22 7.62 2.20
C LEU A 110 -23.97 8.95 1.48
N PRO A 111 -24.55 10.06 1.97
CA PRO A 111 -24.18 11.40 1.50
C PRO A 111 -22.68 11.65 1.63
N SER A 112 -22.08 12.37 0.67
CA SER A 112 -20.64 12.66 0.63
C SER A 112 -20.14 13.32 1.92
N LEU A 113 -20.92 14.27 2.45
CA LEU A 113 -20.60 14.97 3.69
C LEU A 113 -20.48 14.00 4.89
N PHE A 114 -21.23 12.90 4.89
CA PHE A 114 -21.14 11.89 5.96
C PHE A 114 -19.88 11.05 5.78
N VAL A 115 -19.59 10.61 4.55
CA VAL A 115 -18.40 9.81 4.24
C VAL A 115 -17.13 10.57 4.61
N GLU A 116 -17.07 11.87 4.29
CA GLU A 116 -15.93 12.72 4.64
C GLU A 116 -15.69 12.78 6.15
N SER A 117 -16.75 12.99 6.94
CA SER A 117 -16.67 12.96 8.40
C SER A 117 -16.34 11.57 8.96
N LEU A 118 -16.92 10.50 8.40
CA LEU A 118 -16.70 9.11 8.85
C LEU A 118 -15.29 8.60 8.55
N ALA A 119 -14.62 9.13 7.52
CA ALA A 119 -13.26 8.76 7.17
C ALA A 119 -12.28 9.08 8.32
N ALA A 120 -12.44 10.25 8.94
CA ALA A 120 -11.60 10.73 10.03
C ALA A 120 -11.96 10.15 11.42
N MET A 121 -13.19 9.66 11.59
CA MET A 121 -13.68 9.17 12.88
C MET A 121 -13.12 7.80 13.27
N LYS A 122 -12.96 7.62 14.58
CA LYS A 122 -12.67 6.33 15.22
C LYS A 122 -13.97 5.63 15.64
N THR A 123 -13.89 4.31 15.76
CA THR A 123 -15.00 3.50 16.29
C THR A 123 -15.40 3.98 17.68
N GLY A 124 -16.69 4.23 17.89
CA GLY A 124 -17.28 4.78 19.11
C GLY A 124 -17.42 6.30 19.13
N GLU A 125 -16.77 7.01 18.21
CA GLU A 125 -16.78 8.48 18.13
C GLU A 125 -18.11 9.01 17.59
N VAL A 126 -18.44 10.25 17.98
CA VAL A 126 -19.63 10.98 17.56
C VAL A 126 -19.20 12.14 16.67
N SER A 127 -19.91 12.34 15.56
CA SER A 127 -19.59 13.37 14.58
C SER A 127 -19.77 14.78 15.15
N PRO A 128 -19.17 15.82 14.53
CA PRO A 128 -19.68 17.18 14.68
C PRO A 128 -21.13 17.26 14.18
N ILE A 129 -21.81 18.36 14.51
CA ILE A 129 -23.13 18.67 13.97
C ILE A 129 -22.96 19.04 12.50
N LEU A 130 -23.58 18.29 11.62
CA LEU A 130 -23.48 18.49 10.18
C LEU A 130 -24.77 19.11 9.66
N LYS A 131 -24.65 20.16 8.86
CA LYS A 131 -25.80 20.82 8.22
C LYS A 131 -25.93 20.34 6.78
N SER A 132 -27.12 19.86 6.43
CA SER A 132 -27.50 19.55 5.05
C SER A 132 -28.69 20.42 4.60
N SER A 133 -29.21 20.16 3.40
CA SER A 133 -30.43 20.80 2.91
C SER A 133 -31.68 20.42 3.70
N ASN A 134 -31.76 19.21 4.27
CA ASN A 134 -32.96 18.73 4.98
C ASN A 134 -32.88 18.86 6.50
N GLY A 135 -31.77 19.38 7.04
CA GLY A 135 -31.64 19.71 8.45
C GLY A 135 -30.26 19.49 9.03
N PHE A 136 -30.23 19.17 10.32
CA PHE A 136 -29.01 18.92 11.07
C PHE A 136 -28.86 17.44 11.40
N HIS A 137 -27.65 16.94 11.24
CA HIS A 137 -27.31 15.54 11.42
C HIS A 137 -26.24 15.38 12.49
N LEU A 138 -26.40 14.33 13.28
CA LEU A 138 -25.40 13.85 14.22
C LEU A 138 -25.36 12.33 14.10
N PHE A 139 -24.18 11.73 14.04
CA PHE A 139 -24.06 10.27 14.02
C PHE A 139 -22.94 9.77 14.90
N LYS A 140 -23.09 8.51 15.35
CA LYS A 140 -22.07 7.77 16.07
C LYS A 140 -21.60 6.62 15.21
N LEU A 141 -20.28 6.51 15.02
CA LEU A 141 -19.67 5.39 14.33
C LEU A 141 -19.62 4.19 15.28
N LEU A 142 -20.33 3.12 14.99
CA LEU A 142 -20.35 1.92 15.82
C LEU A 142 -19.27 0.92 15.40
N GLU A 143 -19.12 0.69 14.10
CA GLU A 143 -18.16 -0.25 13.54
C GLU A 143 -17.81 0.14 12.10
N THR A 144 -16.68 -0.36 11.61
CA THR A 144 -16.27 -0.23 10.21
C THR A 144 -15.79 -1.59 9.69
N ARG A 145 -16.08 -1.88 8.43
CA ARG A 145 -15.60 -3.06 7.69
C ARG A 145 -14.99 -2.62 6.38
N ASN A 146 -13.93 -3.31 5.96
CA ASN A 146 -13.19 -3.02 4.74
C ASN A 146 -12.59 -1.59 4.71
N LYS A 147 -12.46 -0.93 5.88
CA LYS A 147 -11.65 0.28 6.01
C LYS A 147 -10.19 -0.16 5.89
N ALA A 148 -9.49 0.31 4.87
CA ALA A 148 -8.05 0.14 4.76
C ALA A 148 -7.41 0.71 6.04
N GLY A 149 -7.03 -0.19 6.94
CA GLY A 149 -6.36 0.17 8.18
C GLY A 149 -4.92 0.48 7.88
N ALA A 150 -4.59 1.75 7.75
CA ALA A 150 -3.22 2.24 7.68
C ALA A 150 -2.56 2.03 9.05
N GLN A 151 -1.88 0.90 9.25
CA GLN A 151 -0.96 0.77 10.36
C GLN A 151 0.31 1.54 10.00
N ILE A 152 0.49 2.70 10.63
CA ILE A 152 1.73 3.46 10.53
C ILE A 152 2.80 2.71 11.32
N VAL A 153 3.85 2.29 10.63
CA VAL A 153 5.01 1.62 11.24
C VAL A 153 6.29 2.33 10.83
N PRO A 154 7.34 2.29 11.67
CA PRO A 154 8.65 2.73 11.25
C PRO A 154 9.17 1.84 10.12
N GLN A 155 9.71 2.48 9.10
CA GLN A 155 10.27 1.84 7.92
C GLN A 155 11.65 2.41 7.61
N THR A 156 12.50 1.57 7.02
CA THR A 156 13.84 1.93 6.60
C THR A 156 13.99 1.63 5.11
N HIS A 157 14.43 2.61 4.32
CA HIS A 157 14.83 2.38 2.93
C HIS A 157 16.28 1.93 2.92
N VAL A 158 16.55 0.77 2.33
CA VAL A 158 17.87 0.12 2.43
C VAL A 158 18.25 -0.53 1.10
N ARG A 159 19.54 -0.53 0.84
CA ARG A 159 20.17 -1.32 -0.22
C ARG A 159 21.27 -2.21 0.34
N HIS A 160 21.55 -3.32 -0.33
CA HIS A 160 22.59 -4.26 0.08
C HIS A 160 23.42 -4.83 -1.07
N ILE A 161 24.60 -5.36 -0.72
CA ILE A 161 25.42 -6.22 -1.58
C ILE A 161 25.51 -7.58 -0.91
N LEU A 162 25.04 -8.64 -1.57
CA LEU A 162 25.12 -10.01 -1.08
C LEU A 162 26.25 -10.76 -1.79
N LEU A 163 27.11 -11.42 -1.03
CA LEU A 163 27.99 -12.48 -1.53
C LEU A 163 27.56 -13.81 -0.91
N ARG A 164 27.10 -14.77 -1.72
CA ARG A 164 26.60 -16.05 -1.22
C ARG A 164 27.76 -16.92 -0.77
N GLN A 165 27.52 -17.64 0.32
CA GLN A 165 28.42 -18.68 0.75
C GLN A 165 28.27 -19.90 -0.16
N ARG A 166 29.39 -20.40 -0.69
CA ARG A 166 29.46 -21.64 -1.49
C ARG A 166 30.40 -22.63 -0.83
N GLU A 167 30.17 -23.91 -1.04
CA GLU A 167 31.08 -24.96 -0.56
C GLU A 167 32.50 -24.74 -1.08
N GLY A 168 33.47 -24.71 -0.15
CA GLY A 168 34.88 -24.50 -0.45
C GLY A 168 35.38 -23.04 -0.37
N MET A 169 34.50 -22.05 -0.20
CA MET A 169 34.91 -20.67 0.10
C MET A 169 35.00 -20.42 1.61
N ALA A 170 36.08 -19.77 2.05
CA ALA A 170 36.27 -19.39 3.45
C ALA A 170 35.52 -18.09 3.78
N ASP A 171 34.84 -18.04 4.93
CA ASP A 171 34.14 -16.84 5.44
C ASP A 171 35.05 -15.61 5.47
N ALA A 172 36.32 -15.80 5.83
CA ALA A 172 37.31 -14.74 5.87
C ALA A 172 37.52 -14.06 4.51
N GLU A 173 37.42 -14.83 3.41
CA GLU A 173 37.56 -14.29 2.05
C GLU A 173 36.37 -13.42 1.68
N LEU A 174 35.13 -13.90 1.91
CA LEU A 174 33.90 -13.15 1.63
C LEU A 174 33.84 -11.87 2.45
N ARG A 175 34.17 -11.96 3.74
CA ARG A 175 34.27 -10.82 4.64
C ARG A 175 35.30 -9.80 4.14
N GLN A 176 36.49 -10.25 3.75
CA GLN A 176 37.54 -9.35 3.25
C GLN A 176 37.13 -8.67 1.94
N ARG A 177 36.44 -9.38 1.03
CA ARG A 177 35.89 -8.78 -0.19
C ARG A 177 34.88 -7.67 0.12
N LEU A 178 33.94 -7.92 1.03
CA LEU A 178 32.99 -6.88 1.45
C LEU A 178 33.68 -5.72 2.18
N GLN A 179 34.73 -5.99 2.96
CA GLN A 179 35.52 -4.95 3.62
C GLN A 179 36.16 -4.00 2.58
N VAL A 180 36.70 -4.55 1.49
CA VAL A 180 37.25 -3.77 0.37
C VAL A 180 36.16 -2.95 -0.30
N LEU A 181 34.97 -3.52 -0.54
CA LEU A 181 33.84 -2.78 -1.09
C LEU A 181 33.42 -1.63 -0.17
N LYS A 182 33.35 -1.87 1.15
CA LYS A 182 33.06 -0.83 2.13
C LYS A 182 34.06 0.33 2.03
N THR A 183 35.36 0.05 2.02
CA THR A 183 36.40 1.09 1.90
C THR A 183 36.24 1.92 0.62
N ARG A 184 35.82 1.30 -0.48
CA ARG A 184 35.53 2.03 -1.74
C ARG A 184 34.33 2.95 -1.60
N VAL A 185 33.25 2.49 -0.96
CA VAL A 185 32.06 3.32 -0.69
C VAL A 185 32.40 4.47 0.26
N ASP A 186 33.15 4.19 1.33
CA ASP A 186 33.61 5.21 2.28
C ASP A 186 34.52 6.26 1.60
N SER A 187 35.21 5.87 0.51
CA SER A 187 36.03 6.76 -0.32
C SER A 187 35.24 7.50 -1.42
N GLY A 188 33.91 7.36 -1.46
CA GLY A 188 33.02 8.08 -2.38
C GLY A 188 32.61 7.32 -3.64
N THR A 189 32.92 6.03 -3.77
CA THR A 189 32.37 5.21 -4.88
C THR A 189 30.87 4.99 -4.67
N ASP A 190 30.06 5.08 -5.73
CA ASP A 190 28.62 4.79 -5.61
C ASP A 190 28.39 3.32 -5.25
N PHE A 191 27.60 3.11 -4.20
CA PHE A 191 27.24 1.78 -3.73
C PHE A 191 26.39 1.02 -4.76
N GLY A 192 25.52 1.71 -5.48
CA GLY A 192 24.64 1.10 -6.49
C GLY A 192 25.42 0.50 -7.65
N GLU A 193 26.47 1.18 -8.11
CA GLU A 193 27.40 0.63 -9.12
C GLU A 193 28.09 -0.65 -8.62
N LEU A 194 28.60 -0.63 -7.39
CA LEU A 194 29.23 -1.81 -6.78
C LEU A 194 28.23 -2.96 -6.62
N ALA A 195 26.99 -2.66 -6.24
CA ALA A 195 25.93 -3.64 -6.11
C ALA A 195 25.58 -4.29 -7.46
N ARG A 196 25.44 -3.49 -8.53
CA ARG A 196 25.21 -4.01 -9.89
C ARG A 196 26.30 -4.95 -10.36
N LEU A 197 27.54 -4.68 -9.97
CA LEU A 197 28.70 -5.43 -10.43
C LEU A 197 29.00 -6.67 -9.58
N GLN A 198 28.75 -6.62 -8.26
CA GLN A 198 29.27 -7.60 -7.31
C GLN A 198 28.19 -8.35 -6.53
N SER A 199 26.96 -7.83 -6.44
CA SER A 199 25.91 -8.46 -5.65
C SER A 199 25.37 -9.70 -6.37
N GLU A 200 25.20 -10.78 -5.61
CA GLU A 200 24.60 -12.04 -6.05
C GLU A 200 23.11 -12.15 -5.64
N ASP A 201 22.51 -11.02 -5.27
CA ASP A 201 21.08 -10.90 -4.99
C ASP A 201 20.27 -10.42 -6.21
N GLY A 202 18.97 -10.74 -6.23
CA GLY A 202 18.06 -10.30 -7.29
C GLY A 202 17.91 -8.78 -7.39
N SER A 203 18.22 -8.03 -6.31
CA SER A 203 18.24 -6.56 -6.31
C SER A 203 19.47 -5.95 -7.01
N ALA A 204 20.47 -6.75 -7.41
CA ALA A 204 21.70 -6.26 -8.03
C ALA A 204 21.45 -5.35 -9.25
N PRO A 205 20.56 -5.69 -10.22
CA PRO A 205 20.25 -4.81 -11.36
C PRO A 205 19.58 -3.49 -10.97
N ASN A 206 19.12 -3.34 -9.72
CA ASN A 206 18.56 -2.11 -9.18
C ASN A 206 19.53 -1.42 -8.20
N GLY A 207 20.83 -1.73 -8.26
CA GLY A 207 21.81 -1.15 -7.35
C GLY A 207 21.70 -1.65 -5.92
N GLY A 208 21.16 -2.86 -5.74
CA GLY A 208 20.99 -3.49 -4.44
C GLY A 208 19.78 -2.99 -3.66
N ASP A 209 18.91 -2.18 -4.25
CA ASP A 209 17.77 -1.56 -3.58
C ASP A 209 16.70 -2.58 -3.19
N LEU A 210 16.39 -2.65 -1.90
CA LEU A 210 15.34 -3.49 -1.32
C LEU A 210 14.04 -2.71 -1.09
N GLY A 211 14.04 -1.40 -1.29
CA GLY A 211 12.91 -0.53 -1.00
C GLY A 211 12.71 -0.31 0.50
N TRP A 212 11.51 0.13 0.86
CA TRP A 212 11.12 0.39 2.24
C TRP A 212 10.79 -0.92 2.94
N ILE A 213 11.54 -1.24 4.00
CA ILE A 213 11.32 -2.43 4.82
C ILE A 213 10.86 -2.07 6.23
N SER A 214 10.00 -2.92 6.77
CA SER A 214 9.43 -2.85 8.10
C SER A 214 10.02 -3.93 9.01
N ALA A 215 9.85 -3.77 10.32
CA ALA A 215 10.34 -4.74 11.29
C ALA A 215 9.81 -6.17 11.01
N GLY A 216 10.69 -7.17 11.07
CA GLY A 216 10.36 -8.57 10.80
C GLY A 216 10.28 -8.97 9.32
N GLU A 217 10.58 -8.08 8.36
CA GLU A 217 10.67 -8.43 6.94
C GLU A 217 12.05 -8.98 6.52
N THR A 218 13.05 -8.86 7.40
CA THR A 218 14.41 -9.38 7.19
C THR A 218 14.82 -10.36 8.28
N VAL A 219 15.91 -11.09 8.05
CA VAL A 219 16.50 -11.96 9.07
C VAL A 219 17.07 -11.15 10.24
N PRO A 220 17.10 -11.70 11.47
CA PRO A 220 17.48 -10.96 12.67
C PRO A 220 18.85 -10.27 12.59
N GLU A 221 19.84 -10.92 11.98
CA GLU A 221 21.20 -10.40 11.86
C GLU A 221 21.25 -9.18 10.94
N PHE A 222 20.47 -9.19 9.86
CA PHE A 222 20.34 -8.07 8.93
C PHE A 222 19.59 -6.91 9.60
N GLU A 223 18.49 -7.21 10.29
CA GLU A 223 17.66 -6.22 10.96
C GLU A 223 18.43 -5.51 12.07
N GLN A 224 19.19 -6.26 12.88
CA GLN A 224 20.04 -5.69 13.91
C GLN A 224 21.06 -4.71 13.32
N ALA A 225 21.83 -5.16 12.32
CA ALA A 225 22.84 -4.31 11.69
C ALA A 225 22.22 -3.06 11.04
N MET A 226 21.05 -3.18 10.41
CA MET A 226 20.32 -2.04 9.85
C MET A 226 19.88 -1.05 10.93
N SER A 227 19.38 -1.56 12.07
CA SER A 227 18.86 -0.71 13.15
C SER A 227 19.93 0.18 13.79
N GLU A 228 21.18 -0.29 13.81
CA GLU A 228 22.34 0.42 14.36
C GLU A 228 22.85 1.55 13.45
N LEU A 229 22.51 1.54 12.15
CA LEU A 229 22.99 2.51 11.16
C LEU A 229 22.12 3.77 11.08
N LYS A 230 22.77 4.91 10.85
CA LYS A 230 22.07 6.15 10.48
C LYS A 230 21.84 6.24 8.97
N PRO A 231 20.88 7.06 8.51
CA PRO A 231 20.74 7.40 7.10
C PRO A 231 22.07 7.84 6.47
N GLY A 232 22.42 7.24 5.34
CA GLY A 232 23.68 7.39 4.62
C GLY A 232 24.79 6.41 5.02
N GLU A 233 24.72 5.80 6.21
CA GLU A 233 25.79 4.94 6.73
C GLU A 233 25.78 3.53 6.12
N VAL A 234 26.97 2.94 6.05
CA VAL A 234 27.22 1.59 5.55
C VAL A 234 27.70 0.69 6.68
N SER A 235 27.14 -0.50 6.78
CA SER A 235 27.46 -1.51 7.78
C SER A 235 28.89 -2.04 7.66
N ASN A 236 29.35 -2.72 8.70
CA ASN A 236 30.39 -3.73 8.55
C ASN A 236 29.82 -4.96 7.81
N PRO A 237 30.66 -5.87 7.26
CA PRO A 237 30.17 -7.13 6.70
C PRO A 237 29.33 -7.91 7.73
N VAL A 238 28.09 -8.23 7.36
CA VAL A 238 27.10 -8.94 8.20
C VAL A 238 26.91 -10.35 7.66
N GLN A 239 27.06 -11.36 8.51
CA GLN A 239 26.77 -12.74 8.14
C GLN A 239 25.30 -13.07 8.39
N THR A 240 24.65 -13.70 7.43
CA THR A 240 23.29 -14.24 7.54
C THR A 240 23.26 -15.66 6.95
N PRO A 241 22.15 -16.40 7.09
CA PRO A 241 21.98 -17.70 6.42
C PRO A 241 22.10 -17.65 4.89
N PHE A 242 21.95 -16.48 4.27
CA PHE A 242 22.05 -16.31 2.81
C PHE A 242 23.47 -16.00 2.34
N GLY A 243 24.40 -15.72 3.26
CA GLY A 243 25.78 -15.36 2.97
C GLY A 243 26.21 -14.10 3.71
N TRP A 244 27.07 -13.32 3.07
CA TRP A 244 27.64 -12.10 3.64
C TRP A 244 27.05 -10.87 2.96
N HIS A 245 26.64 -9.89 3.77
CA HIS A 245 25.97 -8.68 3.32
C HIS A 245 26.77 -7.43 3.69
N LEU A 246 26.79 -6.47 2.79
CA LEU A 246 27.11 -5.08 3.10
C LEU A 246 25.82 -4.29 2.96
N ILE A 247 25.42 -3.55 3.99
CA ILE A 247 24.11 -2.90 4.09
C ILE A 247 24.31 -1.39 4.12
N GLN A 248 23.51 -0.64 3.36
CA GLN A 248 23.44 0.81 3.48
C GLN A 248 22.00 1.25 3.78
N VAL A 249 21.85 2.05 4.83
CA VAL A 249 20.58 2.72 5.13
C VAL A 249 20.52 4.01 4.34
N MET A 250 19.50 4.16 3.49
CA MET A 250 19.29 5.35 2.68
C MET A 250 18.48 6.37 3.47
N GLU A 251 17.30 5.96 3.95
CA GLU A 251 16.33 6.83 4.60
C GLU A 251 15.53 6.08 5.68
N ARG A 252 14.87 6.83 6.56
CA ARG A 252 13.91 6.31 7.54
C ARG A 252 12.65 7.16 7.51
N ARG A 253 11.49 6.52 7.62
CA ARG A 253 10.18 7.18 7.67
C ARG A 253 9.21 6.43 8.56
N GLU A 254 8.12 7.10 8.94
CA GLU A 254 6.91 6.43 9.38
C GLU A 254 5.99 6.26 8.16
N GLY A 255 5.64 5.02 7.81
CA GLY A 255 4.90 4.70 6.60
C GLY A 255 3.73 3.76 6.88
N GLU A 256 2.70 3.83 6.04
CA GLU A 256 1.55 2.95 6.12
C GLU A 256 1.92 1.56 5.56
N LEU A 257 2.05 0.55 6.43
CA LEU A 257 2.49 -0.81 6.06
C LEU A 257 1.61 -1.43 4.96
N ALA A 258 0.30 -1.18 5.04
CA ALA A 258 -0.67 -1.65 4.05
C ALA A 258 -0.42 -1.02 2.67
N GLY A 259 -0.11 0.28 2.64
CA GLY A 259 0.12 1.04 1.41
C GLY A 259 1.32 0.52 0.62
N ASP A 260 2.45 0.24 1.28
CA ASP A 260 3.68 -0.19 0.58
C ASP A 260 3.63 -1.62 0.06
N LYS A 261 3.04 -2.56 0.82
CA LYS A 261 2.78 -3.92 0.32
C LYS A 261 1.83 -3.88 -0.88
N GLN A 262 0.84 -3.00 -0.85
CA GLN A 262 -0.06 -2.76 -1.98
C GLN A 262 0.70 -2.15 -3.17
N LYS A 263 1.62 -1.19 -2.95
CA LYS A 263 2.46 -0.62 -4.02
C LYS A 263 3.31 -1.69 -4.71
N LEU A 264 3.95 -2.56 -3.93
CA LEU A 264 4.78 -3.64 -4.48
C LEU A 264 3.94 -4.63 -5.29
N ALA A 265 2.80 -5.06 -4.74
CA ALA A 265 1.87 -5.97 -5.41
C ALA A 265 1.35 -5.36 -6.72
N VAL A 266 0.96 -4.08 -6.71
CA VAL A 266 0.55 -3.33 -7.89
C VAL A 266 1.67 -3.24 -8.92
N ARG A 267 2.90 -2.91 -8.51
CA ARG A 267 4.06 -2.83 -9.41
C ARG A 267 4.35 -4.19 -10.07
N GLN A 268 4.29 -5.28 -9.31
CA GLN A 268 4.46 -6.64 -9.84
C GLN A 268 3.35 -7.01 -10.82
N ALA A 269 2.09 -6.71 -10.48
CA ALA A 269 0.95 -6.96 -11.36
C ALA A 269 1.03 -6.16 -12.67
N LEU A 270 1.41 -4.88 -12.60
CA LEU A 270 1.63 -4.03 -13.78
C LEU A 270 2.78 -4.55 -14.64
N ARG A 271 3.90 -4.98 -14.02
CA ARG A 271 5.04 -5.55 -14.74
C ARG A 271 4.64 -6.84 -15.46
N ALA A 272 3.89 -7.73 -14.80
CA ALA A 272 3.40 -8.97 -15.39
C ALA A 272 2.48 -8.69 -16.58
N ARG A 273 1.51 -7.77 -16.43
CA ARG A 273 0.59 -7.38 -17.51
C ARG A 273 1.34 -6.82 -18.72
N LYS A 274 2.28 -5.90 -18.51
CA LYS A 274 3.12 -5.33 -19.56
C LYS A 274 4.02 -6.37 -20.23
N SER A 275 4.60 -7.29 -19.47
CA SER A 275 5.39 -8.42 -20.00
C SER A 275 4.55 -9.27 -20.94
N ASP A 276 3.34 -9.64 -20.53
CA ASP A 276 2.46 -10.45 -21.36
C ASP A 276 2.07 -9.72 -22.66
N GLU A 277 1.70 -8.44 -22.59
CA GLU A 277 1.39 -7.63 -23.76
C GLU A 277 2.58 -7.52 -24.72
N ALA A 278 3.76 -7.18 -24.20
CA ALA A 278 4.98 -7.06 -24.99
C ALA A 278 5.44 -8.39 -25.58
N PHE A 279 5.22 -9.50 -24.87
CA PHE A 279 5.53 -10.85 -25.37
C PHE A 279 4.63 -11.21 -26.56
N GLN A 280 3.33 -10.91 -26.49
CA GLN A 280 2.41 -11.13 -27.61
C GLN A 280 2.78 -10.27 -28.82
N ASP A 281 3.17 -9.02 -28.60
CA ASP A 281 3.67 -8.14 -29.67
C ASP A 281 4.95 -8.67 -30.30
N TRP A 282 5.89 -9.10 -29.49
CA TRP A 282 7.15 -9.68 -29.95
C TRP A 282 6.92 -10.98 -30.76
N LEU A 283 6.03 -11.87 -30.31
CA LEU A 283 5.64 -13.07 -31.06
C LEU A 283 5.02 -12.73 -32.42
N ARG A 284 4.15 -11.72 -32.48
CA ARG A 284 3.60 -11.22 -33.75
C ARG A 284 4.71 -10.76 -34.68
N GLN A 285 5.62 -9.93 -34.19
CA GLN A 285 6.74 -9.41 -34.99
C GLN A 285 7.67 -10.52 -35.50
N ILE A 286 7.95 -11.54 -34.67
CA ILE A 286 8.74 -12.70 -35.10
C ILE A 286 8.00 -13.45 -36.21
N ARG A 287 6.71 -13.75 -36.01
CA ARG A 287 5.91 -14.47 -37.00
C ARG A 287 5.86 -13.73 -38.33
N ASP A 288 5.66 -12.41 -38.30
CA ASP A 288 5.54 -11.59 -39.51
C ASP A 288 6.88 -11.47 -40.27
N ARG A 289 8.02 -11.72 -39.61
CA ARG A 289 9.36 -11.73 -40.21
C ARG A 289 9.88 -13.14 -40.52
N ALA A 290 9.21 -14.17 -40.02
CA ALA A 290 9.62 -15.55 -40.22
C ALA A 290 9.35 -15.97 -41.67
N PHE A 291 10.35 -16.60 -42.29
CA PHE A 291 10.12 -17.32 -43.54
C PHE A 291 9.43 -18.65 -43.21
N VAL A 292 8.16 -18.77 -43.62
CA VAL A 292 7.36 -19.99 -43.42
C VAL A 292 7.08 -20.60 -44.80
N GLU A 293 7.56 -21.83 -45.00
CA GLU A 293 7.26 -22.64 -46.18
C GLU A 293 6.30 -23.78 -45.76
N ASP A 294 5.01 -23.63 -46.05
CA ASP A 294 4.02 -24.69 -45.81
C ASP A 294 4.13 -25.76 -46.91
N ARG A 295 4.73 -26.90 -46.58
CA ARG A 295 4.74 -28.08 -47.46
C ARG A 295 3.51 -28.92 -47.18
N LEU A 296 2.47 -28.73 -48.00
CA LEU A 296 1.32 -29.63 -48.01
C LEU A 296 1.74 -30.95 -48.66
N GLU A 297 1.65 -32.06 -47.93
CA GLU A 297 1.76 -33.39 -48.53
C GLU A 297 0.50 -33.64 -49.37
N GLU A 298 0.65 -33.60 -50.70
CA GLU A 298 -0.40 -34.10 -51.61
C GLU A 298 -0.56 -35.60 -51.39
N LYS A 299 -1.76 -36.03 -51.00
CA LYS A 299 -2.16 -37.43 -50.87
C LYS A 299 -2.53 -38.06 -52.20
#